data_AF-A0A397YHR1-F1
#
_entry.id   AF-A0A397YHR1-F1
#
_cell.length_a   1.000
_cell.length_b   1.000
_cell.length_c   1.000
_cell.angle_alpha   90.00
_cell.angle_beta   90.00
_cell.angle_gamma   90.00
#
_symmetry.space_group_name_H-M   'P 1'
#
loop_
_entity.id
_entity.type
_entity.pdbx_description
1 polymer ?
#
loop_
_entity_poly.entity_id
_entity_poly.type
_entity_poly.pdbx_seq_one_letter_code
_entity_poly.pdbx_strand_id
1 'polypeptide(L)'
;MMLRVSKIKLRFRLLTQRFASFEARKKSVIEKAAVDGELRVFIVAGEVSGDNIGSRLMCSLKKLSPLPLRFHGVGGSMMCKQGLTSLFPMEDLAVMGLWELLPHLYKFRVKLKETIVAAAMFKPHVVVTVDSKGFSFRLLKQLRARYNQQHLENSAVHFHYVAPSFWAWKGGESRLGGLSEFVDHLFCILPNEESVCREHGVEATFVGHPLLEDINLVRTCKPQESKLEGLSKYSLPSDSTVISVLPGSRLQEVERMLPIFSKAMKLLKDPFPNLVTLIHVASNSQVDHYIGKSLRQWPVPAILVPSGSTQLKYDAFGVSLSLSGYLGVLLLSLCGVP
;
A
#
# COMPACT_ATOMS: atom_id res chain seq x y z
N MET A 1 15.18 -30.54 -28.41
CA MET A 1 16.09 -29.51 -27.86
C MET A 1 15.99 -28.16 -28.59
N MET A 2 15.96 -28.12 -29.94
CA MET A 2 15.87 -26.87 -30.73
C MET A 2 14.62 -26.01 -30.47
N LEU A 3 13.44 -26.61 -30.25
CA LEU A 3 12.19 -25.87 -29.97
C LEU A 3 12.22 -25.11 -28.62
N ARG A 4 12.99 -25.61 -27.63
CA ARG A 4 13.13 -24.98 -26.31
C ARG A 4 14.08 -23.80 -26.37
N VAL A 5 15.18 -23.92 -27.13
CA VAL A 5 16.15 -22.84 -27.39
C VAL A 5 15.54 -21.71 -28.23
N SER A 6 14.68 -22.04 -29.19
CA SER A 6 13.93 -21.05 -30.01
C SER A 6 12.98 -20.21 -29.16
N LYS A 7 12.20 -20.83 -28.25
CA LYS A 7 11.30 -20.11 -27.32
C LYS A 7 12.06 -19.20 -26.35
N ILE A 8 13.24 -19.61 -25.89
CA ILE A 8 14.10 -18.81 -25.00
C ILE A 8 14.67 -17.59 -25.74
N LYS A 9 15.19 -17.77 -26.96
CA LYS A 9 15.69 -16.65 -27.78
C LYS A 9 14.58 -15.65 -28.13
N LEU A 10 13.37 -16.14 -28.44
CA LEU A 10 12.21 -15.28 -28.73
C LEU A 10 11.75 -14.49 -27.50
N ARG A 11 11.67 -15.15 -26.32
CA ARG A 11 11.37 -14.46 -25.05
C ARG A 11 12.42 -13.41 -24.70
N PHE A 12 13.70 -13.73 -24.85
CA PHE A 12 14.81 -12.80 -24.58
C PHE A 12 14.79 -11.58 -25.52
N ARG A 13 14.47 -11.79 -26.81
CA ARG A 13 14.31 -10.72 -27.80
C ARG A 13 13.10 -9.82 -27.52
N LEU A 14 11.98 -10.40 -27.08
CA LEU A 14 10.78 -9.65 -26.67
C LEU A 14 11.01 -8.82 -25.40
N LEU A 15 11.76 -9.37 -24.44
CA LEU A 15 12.17 -8.67 -23.21
C LEU A 15 13.09 -7.48 -23.54
N THR A 16 14.13 -7.70 -24.35
CA THR A 16 15.07 -6.62 -24.73
C THR A 16 14.41 -5.52 -25.58
N GLN A 17 13.49 -5.86 -26.49
CA GLN A 17 12.71 -4.86 -27.23
C GLN A 17 11.77 -4.04 -26.33
N ARG A 18 11.22 -4.66 -25.28
CA ARG A 18 10.39 -3.97 -24.28
C ARG A 18 11.19 -3.06 -23.37
N PHE A 19 12.37 -3.48 -22.94
CA PHE A 19 13.24 -2.63 -22.13
C PHE A 19 13.66 -1.36 -22.89
N ALA A 20 14.03 -1.52 -24.16
CA ALA A 20 14.36 -0.39 -25.05
C ALA A 20 13.14 0.52 -25.30
N SER A 21 11.93 -0.04 -25.44
CA SER A 21 10.71 0.76 -25.62
C SER A 21 10.28 1.48 -24.35
N PHE A 22 10.59 0.94 -23.16
CA PHE A 22 10.32 1.60 -21.88
C PHE A 22 11.25 2.79 -21.64
N GLU A 23 12.56 2.67 -21.89
CA GLU A 23 13.48 3.82 -21.79
C GLU A 23 13.13 4.94 -22.79
N ALA A 24 12.74 4.58 -24.00
CA ALA A 24 12.22 5.56 -24.97
C ALA A 24 10.95 6.26 -24.46
N ARG A 25 10.02 5.53 -23.82
CA ARG A 25 8.83 6.11 -23.19
C ARG A 25 9.16 7.03 -22.01
N LYS A 26 10.16 6.73 -21.19
CA LYS A 26 10.60 7.61 -20.09
C LYS A 26 11.11 8.95 -20.61
N LYS A 27 12.00 8.93 -21.61
CA LYS A 27 12.52 10.15 -22.23
C LYS A 27 11.39 10.99 -22.81
N SER A 28 10.45 10.33 -23.49
CA SER A 28 9.24 10.97 -24.02
C SER A 28 8.37 11.64 -22.94
N VAL A 29 8.28 11.06 -21.73
CA VAL A 29 7.50 11.66 -20.63
C VAL A 29 8.12 12.98 -20.16
N ILE A 30 9.43 13.02 -19.93
CA ILE A 30 10.11 14.24 -19.46
C ILE A 30 10.11 15.31 -20.55
N GLU A 31 10.33 14.93 -21.81
CA GLU A 31 10.25 15.85 -22.95
C GLU A 31 8.87 16.49 -23.08
N LYS A 32 7.79 15.68 -23.01
CA LYS A 32 6.40 16.21 -23.04
C LYS A 32 6.10 17.10 -21.86
N ALA A 33 6.49 16.69 -20.66
CA ALA A 33 6.30 17.49 -19.47
C ALA A 33 7.05 18.83 -19.56
N ALA A 34 8.24 18.84 -20.18
CA ALA A 34 8.99 20.07 -20.42
C ALA A 34 8.30 20.99 -21.44
N VAL A 35 7.74 20.42 -22.52
CA VAL A 35 6.92 21.17 -23.50
C VAL A 35 5.68 21.78 -22.84
N ASP A 36 5.02 21.03 -21.97
CA ASP A 36 3.84 21.50 -21.24
C ASP A 36 4.18 22.44 -20.06
N GLY A 37 5.46 22.56 -19.70
CA GLY A 37 5.93 23.35 -18.55
C GLY A 37 5.59 22.75 -17.18
N GLU A 38 5.07 21.52 -17.13
CA GLU A 38 4.67 20.83 -15.90
C GLU A 38 4.68 19.31 -16.05
N LEU A 39 4.88 18.59 -14.94
CA LEU A 39 4.71 17.14 -14.86
C LEU A 39 3.38 16.80 -14.15
N ARG A 40 2.38 16.45 -14.95
CA ARG A 40 1.09 15.91 -14.49
C ARG A 40 1.15 14.42 -14.13
N VAL A 41 0.89 14.12 -12.86
CA VAL A 41 0.86 12.75 -12.30
C VAL A 41 -0.54 12.44 -11.80
N PHE A 42 -1.19 11.45 -12.40
CA PHE A 42 -2.48 10.95 -11.91
C PHE A 42 -2.24 9.77 -10.97
N ILE A 43 -2.56 9.89 -9.70
CA ILE A 43 -2.22 8.90 -8.67
C ILE A 43 -3.46 8.38 -7.94
N VAL A 44 -3.52 7.07 -7.73
CA VAL A 44 -4.66 6.38 -7.10
C VAL A 44 -4.19 5.44 -5.99
N ALA A 45 -4.69 5.66 -4.78
CA ALA A 45 -4.63 4.75 -3.65
C ALA A 45 -6.05 4.47 -3.13
N GLY A 46 -6.36 3.20 -2.86
CA GLY A 46 -7.69 2.80 -2.36
C GLY A 46 -7.74 2.52 -0.85
N GLU A 47 -6.62 2.62 -0.15
CA GLU A 47 -6.46 2.18 1.24
C GLU A 47 -5.44 3.03 2.00
N VAL A 48 -5.54 3.04 3.33
CA VAL A 48 -4.65 3.81 4.23
C VAL A 48 -3.17 3.42 4.06
N SER A 49 -2.88 2.13 3.83
CA SER A 49 -1.52 1.67 3.51
C SER A 49 -1.01 2.29 2.21
N GLY A 50 -1.84 2.29 1.16
CA GLY A 50 -1.54 2.90 -0.13
C GLY A 50 -1.42 4.42 -0.05
N ASP A 51 -2.23 5.10 0.76
CA ASP A 51 -2.16 6.55 1.00
C ASP A 51 -0.81 6.95 1.61
N ASN A 52 -0.32 6.18 2.57
CA ASN A 52 1.00 6.43 3.17
C ASN A 52 2.12 6.29 2.11
N ILE A 53 2.14 5.19 1.35
CA ILE A 53 3.14 4.95 0.31
C ILE A 53 3.06 6.03 -0.79
N GLY A 54 1.85 6.34 -1.25
CA GLY A 54 1.58 7.37 -2.25
C GLY A 54 2.04 8.75 -1.79
N SER A 55 1.82 9.11 -0.52
CA SER A 55 2.26 10.39 0.03
C SER A 55 3.79 10.52 0.07
N ARG A 56 4.51 9.44 0.41
CA ARG A 56 5.98 9.43 0.38
C ARG A 56 6.51 9.55 -1.04
N LEU A 57 5.90 8.83 -1.98
CA LEU A 57 6.21 8.97 -3.41
C LEU A 57 6.02 10.41 -3.88
N MET A 58 4.88 11.03 -3.58
CA MET A 58 4.61 12.43 -3.94
C MET A 58 5.62 13.40 -3.33
N CYS A 59 5.98 13.20 -2.04
CA CYS A 59 6.99 14.01 -1.36
C CYS A 59 8.35 13.90 -2.05
N SER A 60 8.80 12.68 -2.36
CA SER A 60 10.07 12.45 -3.06
C SER A 60 10.06 13.00 -4.48
N LEU A 61 8.95 12.86 -5.21
CA LEU A 61 8.80 13.45 -6.55
C LEU A 61 8.94 14.97 -6.52
N LYS A 62 8.35 15.66 -5.53
CA LYS A 62 8.51 17.11 -5.37
C LYS A 62 9.95 17.56 -5.16
N LYS A 63 10.77 16.73 -4.52
CA LYS A 63 12.20 17.03 -4.29
C LYS A 63 13.04 16.79 -5.54
N LEU A 64 12.67 15.79 -6.34
CA LEU A 64 13.48 15.30 -7.46
C LEU A 64 13.04 15.85 -8.81
N SER A 65 11.80 16.32 -8.95
CA SER A 65 11.28 16.73 -10.24
C SER A 65 11.92 18.05 -10.70
N PRO A 66 12.44 18.10 -11.93
CA PRO A 66 12.98 19.33 -12.50
C PRO A 66 11.88 20.30 -12.97
N LEU A 67 10.61 19.90 -12.90
CA LEU A 67 9.45 20.65 -13.40
C LEU A 67 8.39 20.83 -12.30
N PRO A 68 7.54 21.86 -12.40
CA PRO A 68 6.36 21.97 -11.56
C PRO A 68 5.49 20.71 -11.61
N LEU A 69 5.08 20.21 -10.45
CA LEU A 69 4.24 19.01 -10.35
C LEU A 69 2.78 19.36 -10.14
N ARG A 70 1.90 18.62 -10.83
CA ARG A 70 0.47 18.61 -10.53
C ARG A 70 -0.01 17.20 -10.26
N PHE A 71 -0.70 17.03 -9.14
CA PHE A 71 -1.28 15.77 -8.72
C PHE A 71 -2.80 15.81 -8.81
N HIS A 72 -3.38 14.75 -9.35
CA HIS A 72 -4.82 14.53 -9.38
C HIS A 72 -5.13 13.03 -9.26
N GLY A 73 -6.32 12.65 -8.79
CA GLY A 73 -6.71 11.25 -8.68
C GLY A 73 -7.43 10.94 -7.38
N VAL A 74 -7.11 9.82 -6.74
CA VAL A 74 -7.80 9.37 -5.51
C VAL A 74 -6.78 9.02 -4.45
N GLY A 75 -6.93 9.57 -3.25
CA GLY A 75 -6.04 9.30 -2.14
C GLY A 75 -6.66 9.71 -0.82
N GLY A 76 -6.02 9.31 0.27
CA GLY A 76 -6.44 9.64 1.61
C GLY A 76 -5.84 10.95 2.11
N SER A 77 -5.94 11.14 3.43
CA SER A 77 -5.49 12.36 4.08
C SER A 77 -4.00 12.67 3.89
N MET A 78 -3.13 11.66 3.79
CA MET A 78 -1.68 11.88 3.68
C MET A 78 -1.29 12.36 2.29
N MET A 79 -1.88 11.79 1.23
CA MET A 79 -1.69 12.29 -0.13
C MET A 79 -2.32 13.68 -0.31
N CYS A 80 -3.48 13.95 0.29
CA CYS A 80 -4.08 15.29 0.27
C CYS A 80 -3.16 16.36 0.90
N LYS A 81 -2.47 16.04 2.02
CA LYS A 81 -1.44 16.91 2.61
C LYS A 81 -0.26 17.17 1.66
N GLN A 82 0.01 16.25 0.74
CA GLN A 82 0.99 16.42 -0.32
C GLN A 82 0.43 17.17 -1.55
N GLY A 83 -0.74 17.79 -1.45
CA GLY A 83 -1.35 18.59 -2.52
C GLY A 83 -2.12 17.76 -3.55
N LEU A 84 -2.48 16.51 -3.24
CA LEU A 84 -3.44 15.78 -4.06
C LEU A 84 -4.84 16.40 -3.90
N THR A 85 -5.49 16.70 -5.01
CA THR A 85 -6.95 16.92 -5.01
C THR A 85 -7.63 15.58 -5.25
N SER A 86 -8.13 14.95 -4.18
CA SER A 86 -8.83 13.66 -4.31
C SER A 86 -10.21 13.86 -4.94
N LEU A 87 -10.57 13.02 -5.91
CA LEU A 87 -11.87 13.05 -6.60
C LEU A 87 -13.03 12.73 -5.65
N PHE A 88 -12.81 11.81 -4.72
CA PHE A 88 -13.78 11.37 -3.72
C PHE A 88 -13.03 10.71 -2.54
N PRO A 89 -13.71 10.43 -1.42
CA PRO A 89 -13.10 9.73 -0.29
C PRO A 89 -12.54 8.36 -0.70
N MET A 90 -11.29 8.08 -0.34
CA MET A 90 -10.60 6.82 -0.66
C MET A 90 -11.36 5.58 -0.18
N GLU A 91 -12.12 5.70 0.92
CA GLU A 91 -12.96 4.67 1.51
C GLU A 91 -14.01 4.14 0.53
N ASP A 92 -14.40 4.93 -0.47
CA ASP A 92 -15.31 4.49 -1.54
C ASP A 92 -14.68 3.44 -2.48
N LEU A 93 -13.35 3.31 -2.48
CA LEU A 93 -12.61 2.28 -3.21
C LEU A 93 -12.36 1.01 -2.39
N ALA A 94 -12.47 1.08 -1.07
CA ALA A 94 -12.14 0.01 -0.14
C ALA A 94 -13.23 -1.08 -0.12
N VAL A 95 -13.34 -1.86 -1.20
CA VAL A 95 -14.26 -3.00 -1.30
C VAL A 95 -13.45 -4.29 -1.43
N MET A 96 -13.37 -5.06 -0.34
CA MET A 96 -12.83 -6.44 -0.36
C MET A 96 -13.78 -7.41 0.33
N GLY A 97 -14.25 -8.41 -0.41
CA GLY A 97 -15.06 -9.53 0.09
C GLY A 97 -15.98 -10.08 -0.99
N LEU A 98 -15.84 -11.37 -1.37
CA LEU A 98 -16.61 -11.97 -2.46
C LEU A 98 -18.14 -11.94 -2.24
N TRP A 99 -18.56 -11.88 -0.97
CA TRP A 99 -19.95 -11.98 -0.52
C TRP A 99 -20.68 -10.65 -0.31
N GLU A 100 -19.96 -9.52 -0.21
CA GLU A 100 -20.56 -8.19 0.00
C GLU A 100 -20.56 -7.33 -1.28
N LEU A 101 -20.15 -7.92 -2.42
CA LEU A 101 -19.94 -7.24 -3.69
C LEU A 101 -21.22 -6.76 -4.39
N LEU A 102 -22.37 -7.41 -4.21
CA LEU A 102 -23.55 -7.17 -5.05
C LEU A 102 -24.08 -5.72 -4.97
N PRO A 103 -24.33 -5.12 -3.78
CA PRO A 103 -24.79 -3.73 -3.70
C PRO A 103 -23.67 -2.72 -3.96
N HIS A 104 -22.41 -3.07 -3.71
CA HIS A 104 -21.26 -2.17 -3.89
C HIS A 104 -20.69 -2.18 -5.31
N LEU A 105 -21.03 -3.17 -6.15
CA LEU A 105 -20.53 -3.28 -7.51
C LEU A 105 -20.97 -2.10 -8.40
N TYR A 106 -22.20 -1.59 -8.19
CA TYR A 106 -22.66 -0.40 -8.89
C TYR A 106 -21.82 0.82 -8.51
N LYS A 107 -21.65 1.08 -7.21
CA LYS A 107 -20.80 2.17 -6.70
C LYS A 107 -19.38 2.06 -7.24
N PHE A 108 -18.78 0.87 -7.18
CA PHE A 108 -17.46 0.60 -7.74
C PHE A 108 -17.37 0.95 -9.23
N ARG A 109 -18.35 0.54 -10.04
CA ARG A 109 -18.38 0.86 -11.48
C ARG A 109 -18.53 2.36 -11.72
N VAL A 110 -19.35 3.06 -10.95
CA VAL A 110 -19.51 4.51 -11.02
C VAL A 110 -18.19 5.22 -10.70
N LYS A 111 -17.55 4.86 -9.58
CA LYS A 111 -16.27 5.44 -9.16
C LYS A 111 -15.13 5.15 -10.16
N LEU A 112 -15.12 3.95 -10.74
CA LEU A 112 -14.18 3.61 -11.80
C LEU A 112 -14.37 4.50 -13.04
N LYS A 113 -15.63 4.68 -13.48
CA LYS A 113 -15.96 5.55 -14.62
C LYS A 113 -15.59 7.00 -14.36
N GLU A 114 -15.93 7.51 -13.18
CA GLU A 114 -15.57 8.87 -12.71
C GLU A 114 -14.05 9.08 -12.75
N THR A 115 -13.29 8.13 -12.21
CA THR A 115 -11.82 8.17 -12.21
C THR A 115 -11.23 8.16 -13.62
N ILE A 116 -11.80 7.36 -14.54
CA ILE A 116 -11.36 7.31 -15.94
C ILE A 116 -11.63 8.64 -16.66
N VAL A 117 -12.81 9.23 -16.45
CA VAL A 117 -13.16 10.52 -17.04
C VAL A 117 -12.24 11.62 -16.51
N ALA A 118 -12.00 11.65 -15.20
CA ALA A 118 -11.05 12.58 -14.59
C ALA A 118 -9.64 12.43 -15.14
N ALA A 119 -9.11 11.20 -15.25
CA ALA A 119 -7.80 10.94 -15.84
C ALA A 119 -7.73 11.41 -17.30
N ALA A 120 -8.77 11.15 -18.09
CA ALA A 120 -8.82 11.58 -19.49
C ALA A 120 -8.84 13.12 -19.63
N MET A 121 -9.57 13.83 -18.77
CA MET A 121 -9.59 15.30 -18.75
C MET A 121 -8.27 15.88 -18.27
N PHE A 122 -7.64 15.24 -17.27
CA PHE A 122 -6.37 15.68 -16.70
C PHE A 122 -5.18 15.48 -17.64
N LYS A 123 -5.29 14.58 -18.64
CA LYS A 123 -4.22 14.27 -19.61
C LYS A 123 -2.86 14.04 -18.94
N PRO A 124 -2.74 13.06 -18.01
CA PRO A 124 -1.50 12.83 -17.29
C PRO A 124 -0.38 12.40 -18.20
N HIS A 125 0.85 12.78 -17.84
CA HIS A 125 2.05 12.16 -18.41
C HIS A 125 2.29 10.77 -17.80
N VAL A 126 1.94 10.64 -16.51
CA VAL A 126 2.16 9.45 -15.71
C VAL A 126 0.90 9.09 -14.93
N VAL A 127 0.51 7.82 -14.96
CA VAL A 127 -0.51 7.26 -14.08
C VAL A 127 0.17 6.32 -13.10
N VAL A 128 -0.03 6.55 -11.80
CA VAL A 128 0.49 5.71 -10.73
C VAL A 128 -0.67 5.11 -9.95
N THR A 129 -0.67 3.80 -9.77
CA THR A 129 -1.61 3.13 -8.87
C THR A 129 -0.85 2.50 -7.72
N VAL A 130 -1.37 2.58 -6.50
CA VAL A 130 -0.72 2.07 -5.29
C VAL A 130 -1.65 1.04 -4.65
N ASP A 131 -1.23 -0.22 -4.67
CA ASP A 131 -2.00 -1.38 -4.19
C ASP A 131 -3.44 -1.44 -4.77
N SER A 132 -4.41 -1.97 -4.01
CA SER A 132 -5.84 -2.07 -4.38
C SER A 132 -6.08 -2.66 -5.77
N LYS A 133 -5.38 -3.77 -6.06
CA LYS A 133 -5.26 -4.43 -7.39
C LYS A 133 -6.58 -4.57 -8.16
N GLY A 134 -7.68 -4.86 -7.45
CA GLY A 134 -8.99 -5.00 -8.06
C GLY A 134 -9.49 -3.74 -8.78
N PHE A 135 -9.29 -2.56 -8.16
CA PHE A 135 -9.62 -1.27 -8.76
C PHE A 135 -8.52 -0.82 -9.72
N SER A 136 -7.27 -0.81 -9.23
CA SER A 136 -6.10 -0.32 -9.95
C SER A 136 -5.93 -0.99 -11.32
N PHE A 137 -6.02 -2.32 -11.42
CA PHE A 137 -5.84 -3.00 -12.70
C PHE A 137 -7.00 -2.80 -13.67
N ARG A 138 -8.24 -2.63 -13.17
CA ARG A 138 -9.38 -2.28 -14.03
C ARG A 138 -9.24 -0.86 -14.59
N LEU A 139 -8.78 0.08 -13.77
CA LEU A 139 -8.48 1.44 -14.18
C LEU A 139 -7.41 1.46 -15.28
N LEU A 140 -6.25 0.87 -15.03
CA LEU A 140 -5.13 0.87 -15.98
C LEU A 140 -5.49 0.17 -17.31
N LYS A 141 -6.24 -0.94 -17.26
CA LYS A 141 -6.76 -1.62 -18.47
C LYS A 141 -7.66 -0.71 -19.30
N GLN A 142 -8.62 -0.04 -18.66
CA GLN A 142 -9.56 0.83 -19.38
C GLN A 142 -8.88 2.09 -19.92
N LEU A 143 -7.93 2.67 -19.19
CA LEU A 143 -7.12 3.78 -19.68
C LEU A 143 -6.30 3.35 -20.90
N ARG A 144 -5.61 2.21 -20.83
CA ARG A 144 -4.83 1.70 -21.97
C ARG A 144 -5.70 1.43 -23.18
N ALA A 145 -6.85 0.79 -22.99
CA ALA A 145 -7.80 0.53 -24.08
C ALA A 145 -8.25 1.82 -24.76
N ARG A 146 -8.56 2.86 -23.98
CA ARG A 146 -8.97 4.17 -24.49
C ARG A 146 -7.86 4.87 -25.27
N TYR A 147 -6.62 4.83 -24.77
CA TYR A 147 -5.47 5.39 -25.47
C TYR A 147 -5.21 4.68 -26.80
N ASN A 148 -5.33 3.36 -26.83
CA ASN A 148 -5.17 2.57 -28.05
C ASN A 148 -6.25 2.91 -29.10
N GLN A 149 -7.52 3.07 -28.67
CA GLN A 149 -8.63 3.48 -29.55
C GLN A 149 -8.44 4.87 -30.15
N GLN A 150 -7.77 5.77 -29.44
CA GLN A 150 -7.52 7.14 -29.88
C GLN A 150 -6.24 7.28 -30.71
N HIS A 151 -5.55 6.18 -31.05
CA HIS A 151 -4.26 6.17 -31.73
C HIS A 151 -3.22 7.10 -31.08
N LEU A 152 -3.30 7.23 -29.75
CA LEU A 152 -2.34 8.01 -28.97
C LEU A 152 -1.06 7.18 -28.82
N GLU A 153 -0.19 7.23 -29.83
CA GLU A 153 1.15 6.61 -29.80
C GLU A 153 1.98 7.05 -28.58
N ASN A 154 1.58 8.19 -28.00
CA ASN A 154 2.26 8.92 -26.95
C ASN A 154 1.48 8.97 -25.62
N SER A 155 0.72 7.91 -25.32
CA SER A 155 -0.09 7.76 -24.10
C SER A 155 0.68 7.80 -22.77
N ALA A 156 -0.05 8.06 -21.68
CA ALA A 156 0.51 8.12 -20.33
C ALA A 156 1.23 6.81 -19.96
N VAL A 157 2.35 6.94 -19.25
CA VAL A 157 3.08 5.78 -18.73
C VAL A 157 2.43 5.30 -17.43
N HIS A 158 2.15 4.01 -17.33
CA HIS A 158 1.45 3.38 -16.24
C HIS A 158 2.42 2.68 -15.28
N PHE A 159 2.51 3.18 -14.05
CA PHE A 159 3.22 2.55 -12.96
C PHE A 159 2.24 1.92 -11.98
N HIS A 160 2.62 0.78 -11.40
CA HIS A 160 1.92 0.19 -10.28
C HIS A 160 2.88 -0.10 -9.13
N TYR A 161 2.54 0.40 -7.94
CA TYR A 161 3.32 0.30 -6.72
C TYR A 161 2.70 -0.77 -5.82
N VAL A 162 3.56 -1.64 -5.26
CA VAL A 162 3.21 -2.86 -4.50
C VAL A 162 2.79 -3.98 -5.44
N ALA A 163 3.73 -4.89 -5.73
CA ALA A 163 3.49 -5.98 -6.65
C ALA A 163 2.37 -6.92 -6.18
N PRO A 164 1.65 -7.56 -7.11
CA PRO A 164 0.49 -8.33 -6.74
C PRO A 164 0.81 -9.70 -6.15
N SER A 165 0.68 -9.83 -4.83
CA SER A 165 0.88 -11.05 -4.04
C SER A 165 0.29 -12.37 -4.57
N PHE A 166 -0.65 -12.33 -5.53
CA PHE A 166 -1.13 -13.57 -6.18
C PHE A 166 -0.02 -14.30 -6.94
N TRP A 167 1.08 -13.65 -7.29
CA TRP A 167 2.21 -14.30 -7.97
C TRP A 167 2.76 -15.45 -7.10
N ALA A 168 2.76 -15.29 -5.78
CA ALA A 168 3.20 -16.30 -4.82
C ALA A 168 2.22 -17.47 -4.65
N TRP A 169 1.04 -17.43 -5.28
CA TRP A 169 0.10 -18.55 -5.27
C TRP A 169 0.55 -19.60 -6.30
N LYS A 170 0.23 -20.88 -6.06
CA LYS A 170 0.59 -21.96 -6.99
C LYS A 170 0.04 -21.67 -8.40
N GLY A 171 0.95 -21.42 -9.35
CA GLY A 171 0.63 -21.07 -10.74
C GLY A 171 0.23 -19.60 -10.98
N GLY A 172 0.25 -18.74 -9.96
CA GLY A 172 -0.10 -17.33 -10.04
C GLY A 172 0.89 -16.48 -10.84
N GLU A 173 2.16 -16.90 -10.89
CA GLU A 173 3.25 -16.29 -11.67
C GLU A 173 2.86 -16.11 -13.15
N SER A 174 2.14 -17.10 -13.70
CA SER A 174 1.66 -17.08 -15.10
C SER A 174 0.76 -15.88 -15.42
N ARG A 175 0.09 -15.31 -14.41
CA ARG A 175 -0.80 -14.15 -14.55
C ARG A 175 -0.04 -12.84 -14.60
N LEU A 176 1.24 -12.81 -14.19
CA LEU A 176 2.08 -11.61 -14.25
C LEU A 176 2.25 -11.14 -15.69
N GLY A 177 2.43 -12.05 -16.65
CA GLY A 177 2.60 -11.69 -18.06
C GLY A 177 1.47 -10.81 -18.61
N GLY A 178 0.23 -11.03 -18.16
CA GLY A 178 -0.91 -10.20 -18.55
C GLY A 178 -0.86 -8.75 -18.03
N LEU A 179 -0.09 -8.47 -16.97
CA LEU A 179 0.09 -7.10 -16.46
C LEU A 179 0.80 -6.22 -17.49
N SER A 180 1.74 -6.78 -18.25
CA SER A 180 2.53 -6.06 -19.24
C SER A 180 1.71 -5.46 -20.40
N GLU A 181 0.44 -5.86 -20.53
CA GLU A 181 -0.48 -5.26 -21.52
C GLU A 181 -0.94 -3.86 -21.10
N PHE A 182 -0.93 -3.54 -19.80
CA PHE A 182 -1.51 -2.31 -19.28
C PHE A 182 -0.68 -1.63 -18.17
N VAL A 183 0.38 -2.27 -17.67
CA VAL A 183 1.36 -1.72 -16.74
C VAL A 183 2.69 -1.63 -17.47
N ASP A 184 3.29 -0.45 -17.49
CA ASP A 184 4.61 -0.25 -18.08
C ASP A 184 5.72 -0.63 -17.10
N HIS A 185 5.55 -0.39 -15.80
CA HIS A 185 6.55 -0.71 -14.78
C HIS A 185 5.95 -0.98 -13.38
N LEU A 186 6.52 -1.94 -12.67
CA LEU A 186 6.16 -2.30 -11.29
C LEU A 186 7.20 -1.83 -10.27
N PHE A 187 6.74 -1.25 -9.17
CA PHE A 187 7.57 -1.03 -7.98
C PHE A 187 7.33 -2.13 -6.95
N CYS A 188 8.34 -2.96 -6.78
CA CYS A 188 8.37 -4.13 -5.93
C CYS A 188 8.89 -3.78 -4.53
N ILE A 189 8.24 -4.26 -3.49
CA ILE A 189 8.61 -3.95 -2.10
C ILE A 189 9.25 -5.14 -1.39
N LEU A 190 9.23 -6.33 -2.01
CA LEU A 190 9.93 -7.52 -1.52
C LEU A 190 11.10 -7.90 -2.45
N PRO A 191 12.22 -8.43 -1.92
CA PRO A 191 13.44 -8.66 -2.69
C PRO A 191 13.28 -9.59 -3.90
N ASN A 192 12.43 -10.62 -3.78
CA ASN A 192 12.27 -11.64 -4.82
C ASN A 192 11.24 -11.27 -5.89
N GLU A 193 10.49 -10.17 -5.72
CA GLU A 193 9.41 -9.79 -6.63
C GLU A 193 9.93 -9.29 -7.98
N GLU A 194 11.04 -8.54 -7.98
CA GLU A 194 11.61 -7.95 -9.19
C GLU A 194 12.03 -9.02 -10.21
N SER A 195 12.77 -10.04 -9.75
CA SER A 195 13.22 -11.13 -10.61
C SER A 195 12.04 -11.90 -11.19
N VAL A 196 11.09 -12.29 -10.33
CA VAL A 196 9.87 -13.01 -10.73
C VAL A 196 9.06 -12.23 -11.77
N CYS A 197 8.88 -10.92 -11.57
CA CYS A 197 8.14 -10.08 -12.52
C CYS A 197 8.85 -9.99 -13.88
N ARG A 198 10.17 -9.79 -13.88
CA ARG A 198 10.97 -9.70 -15.11
C ARG A 198 11.02 -11.01 -15.88
N GLU A 199 11.16 -12.14 -15.20
CA GLU A 199 11.11 -13.49 -15.81
C GLU A 199 9.78 -13.75 -16.53
N HIS A 200 8.70 -13.11 -16.08
CA HIS A 200 7.36 -13.19 -16.65
C HIS A 200 7.02 -12.03 -17.59
N GLY A 201 7.99 -11.20 -17.98
CA GLY A 201 7.82 -10.20 -19.03
C GLY A 201 7.25 -8.86 -18.58
N VAL A 202 7.29 -8.56 -17.28
CA VAL A 202 6.87 -7.27 -16.72
C VAL A 202 8.10 -6.53 -16.20
N GLU A 203 8.27 -5.29 -16.65
CA GLU A 203 9.33 -4.44 -16.10
C GLU A 203 9.05 -4.12 -14.64
N ALA A 204 10.07 -4.27 -13.81
CA ALA A 204 9.95 -4.13 -12.37
C ALA A 204 11.25 -3.60 -11.76
N THR A 205 11.14 -2.93 -10.62
CA THR A 205 12.27 -2.50 -9.78
C THR A 205 11.92 -2.72 -8.32
N PHE A 206 12.80 -3.37 -7.58
CA PHE A 206 12.77 -3.44 -6.13
C PHE A 206 13.15 -2.08 -5.55
N VAL A 207 12.22 -1.47 -4.83
CA VAL A 207 12.37 -0.13 -4.25
C VAL A 207 12.55 -0.17 -2.72
N GLY A 208 12.67 -1.37 -2.15
CA GLY A 208 12.71 -1.55 -0.70
C GLY A 208 11.32 -1.52 -0.06
N HIS A 209 11.24 -2.01 1.18
CA HIS A 209 10.00 -2.03 1.92
C HIS A 209 9.81 -0.70 2.68
N PRO A 210 8.68 0.02 2.54
CA PRO A 210 8.44 1.30 3.21
C PRO A 210 8.63 1.27 4.74
N LEU A 211 8.40 0.11 5.36
CA LEU A 211 8.63 -0.10 6.79
C LEU A 211 10.10 0.03 7.21
N LEU A 212 11.06 -0.25 6.33
CA LEU A 212 12.47 -0.12 6.64
C LEU A 212 12.87 1.34 6.83
N GLU A 213 12.27 2.26 6.07
CA GLU A 213 12.45 3.69 6.26
C GLU A 213 11.96 4.13 7.65
N ASP A 214 10.79 3.64 8.07
CA ASP A 214 10.22 3.94 9.38
C ASP A 214 11.10 3.42 10.52
N ILE A 215 11.59 2.19 10.41
CA ILE A 215 12.47 1.60 11.43
C ILE A 215 13.81 2.34 11.50
N ASN A 216 14.38 2.74 10.35
CA ASN A 216 15.61 3.50 10.34
C ASN A 216 15.43 4.88 10.99
N LEU A 217 14.31 5.56 10.74
CA LEU A 217 13.96 6.81 11.41
C LEU A 217 13.78 6.65 12.93
N VAL A 218 13.27 5.52 13.39
CA VAL A 218 13.12 5.23 14.81
C VAL A 218 14.43 4.82 15.47
N ARG A 219 15.29 4.05 14.79
CA ARG A 219 16.59 3.60 15.32
C ARG A 219 17.63 4.71 15.45
N THR A 220 17.53 5.76 14.63
CA THR A 220 18.37 6.96 14.77
C THR A 220 17.98 7.82 15.97
N CYS A 221 16.77 7.64 16.51
CA CYS A 221 16.37 8.12 17.83
C CYS A 221 16.88 7.11 18.89
N LYS A 222 17.57 7.60 19.91
CA LYS A 222 18.36 6.80 20.88
C LYS A 222 17.67 5.49 21.37
N PRO A 223 18.31 4.30 21.29
CA PRO A 223 17.61 3.01 21.44
C PRO A 223 17.18 2.57 22.86
N GLN A 224 17.66 3.20 23.94
CA GLN A 224 17.41 2.74 25.32
C GLN A 224 16.59 3.70 26.17
N GLU A 225 16.71 5.02 25.98
CA GLU A 225 15.94 6.02 26.74
C GLU A 225 14.51 6.19 26.18
N SER A 226 14.32 6.07 24.86
CA SER A 226 13.01 6.37 24.21
C SER A 226 11.93 5.32 24.42
N LYS A 227 12.30 4.04 24.65
CA LYS A 227 11.35 2.91 24.76
C LYS A 227 10.34 3.11 25.89
N LEU A 228 10.77 3.74 26.98
CA LEU A 228 9.94 4.05 28.15
C LEU A 228 9.35 5.46 28.09
N GLU A 229 9.99 6.42 27.43
CA GLU A 229 9.48 7.80 27.33
C GLU A 229 8.14 7.90 26.59
N GLY A 230 7.99 7.22 25.44
CA GLY A 230 6.72 7.24 24.68
C GLY A 230 5.54 6.64 25.45
N LEU A 231 5.81 5.62 26.26
CA LEU A 231 4.83 4.89 27.07
C LEU A 231 4.71 5.42 28.51
N SER A 232 5.62 6.27 28.97
CA SER A 232 5.66 6.85 30.33
C SER A 232 4.36 7.56 30.69
N LYS A 233 3.75 8.22 29.70
CA LYS A 233 2.44 8.87 29.82
C LYS A 233 1.29 7.91 30.15
N TYR A 234 1.47 6.61 29.94
CA TYR A 234 0.48 5.59 30.23
C TYR A 234 0.73 4.84 31.55
N SER A 235 1.79 5.19 32.30
CA SER A 235 2.08 4.65 33.64
C SER A 235 2.00 3.12 33.72
N LEU A 236 2.69 2.43 32.81
CA LEU A 236 2.75 0.97 32.81
C LEU A 236 3.56 0.48 34.04
N PRO A 237 3.04 -0.49 34.82
CA PRO A 237 3.80 -1.13 35.90
C PRO A 237 5.09 -1.75 35.35
N SER A 238 6.19 -1.67 36.11
CA SER A 238 7.50 -2.20 35.70
C SER A 238 7.54 -3.72 35.51
N ASP A 239 6.57 -4.45 36.03
CA ASP A 239 6.39 -5.91 35.92
C ASP A 239 5.22 -6.30 34.99
N SER A 240 4.72 -5.37 34.19
CA SER A 240 3.60 -5.64 33.29
C SER A 240 4.01 -6.47 32.07
N THR A 241 3.18 -7.46 31.73
CA THR A 241 3.28 -8.18 30.46
C THR A 241 2.50 -7.39 29.42
N VAL A 242 3.16 -6.91 28.37
CA VAL A 242 2.50 -6.06 27.36
C VAL A 242 2.27 -6.86 26.08
N ILE A 243 1.03 -6.83 25.57
CA ILE A 243 0.69 -7.41 24.26
C ILE A 243 0.17 -6.33 23.32
N SER A 244 0.84 -6.15 22.19
CA SER A 244 0.38 -5.29 21.10
C SER A 244 -0.59 -6.03 20.20
N VAL A 245 -1.74 -5.42 19.93
CA VAL A 245 -2.81 -5.95 19.08
C VAL A 245 -2.98 -5.04 17.88
N LEU A 246 -2.87 -5.61 16.69
CA LEU A 246 -3.11 -4.94 15.42
C LEU A 246 -4.40 -5.50 14.80
N PRO A 247 -5.57 -4.91 15.14
CA PRO A 247 -6.88 -5.44 14.74
C PRO A 247 -7.15 -5.34 13.24
N GLY A 248 -6.40 -4.50 12.53
CA GLY A 248 -6.54 -4.28 11.10
C GLY A 248 -6.66 -2.81 10.77
N SER A 249 -6.64 -2.50 9.47
CA SER A 249 -6.77 -1.13 8.97
C SER A 249 -8.16 -0.82 8.42
N ARG A 250 -8.98 -1.86 8.23
CA ARG A 250 -10.31 -1.81 7.63
C ARG A 250 -11.35 -2.27 8.66
N LEU A 251 -12.55 -1.70 8.63
CA LEU A 251 -13.62 -2.01 9.58
C LEU A 251 -13.91 -3.51 9.66
N GLN A 252 -14.01 -4.20 8.53
CA GLN A 252 -14.34 -5.63 8.49
C GLN A 252 -13.25 -6.53 9.09
N GLU A 253 -11.97 -6.17 8.92
CA GLU A 253 -10.88 -6.89 9.57
C GLU A 253 -11.01 -6.77 11.08
N VAL A 254 -11.26 -5.54 11.54
CA VAL A 254 -11.43 -5.22 12.95
C VAL A 254 -12.65 -5.93 13.52
N GLU A 255 -13.80 -5.91 12.84
CA GLU A 255 -15.03 -6.60 13.25
C GLU A 255 -14.86 -8.12 13.41
N ARG A 256 -14.02 -8.73 12.56
CA ARG A 256 -13.74 -10.18 12.62
C ARG A 256 -12.65 -10.52 13.65
N MET A 257 -11.58 -9.73 13.71
CA MET A 257 -10.38 -10.04 14.48
C MET A 257 -10.47 -9.58 15.93
N LEU A 258 -11.09 -8.42 16.20
CA LEU A 258 -11.13 -7.86 17.55
C LEU A 258 -11.85 -8.76 18.57
N PRO A 259 -12.97 -9.44 18.23
CA PRO A 259 -13.57 -10.44 19.14
C PRO A 259 -12.66 -11.64 19.42
N ILE A 260 -11.86 -12.06 18.44
CA ILE A 260 -10.91 -13.18 18.59
C ILE A 260 -9.78 -12.75 19.53
N PHE A 261 -9.22 -11.55 19.34
CA PHE A 261 -8.21 -11.01 20.24
C PHE A 261 -8.73 -10.81 21.66
N SER A 262 -9.97 -10.34 21.83
CA SER A 262 -10.61 -10.25 23.15
C SER A 262 -10.68 -11.62 23.84
N LYS A 263 -11.09 -12.67 23.12
CA LYS A 263 -11.09 -14.05 23.67
C LYS A 263 -9.69 -14.51 24.06
N ALA A 264 -8.68 -14.24 23.24
CA ALA A 264 -7.29 -14.57 23.56
C ALA A 264 -6.81 -13.83 24.83
N MET A 265 -7.07 -12.52 24.94
CA MET A 265 -6.73 -11.75 26.14
C MET A 265 -7.43 -12.28 27.40
N LYS A 266 -8.67 -12.77 27.26
CA LYS A 266 -9.40 -13.37 28.39
C LYS A 266 -8.73 -14.65 28.87
N LEU A 267 -8.21 -15.49 27.97
CA LEU A 267 -7.47 -16.71 28.32
C LEU A 267 -6.10 -16.42 28.93
N LEU A 268 -5.46 -15.32 28.51
CA LEU A 268 -4.14 -14.91 28.99
C LEU A 268 -4.19 -14.12 30.31
N LYS A 269 -5.39 -13.70 30.75
CA LYS A 269 -5.56 -12.90 31.96
C LYS A 269 -5.08 -13.61 33.23
N ASP A 270 -5.42 -14.89 33.38
CA ASP A 270 -5.11 -15.62 34.62
C ASP A 270 -3.62 -16.03 34.70
N PRO A 271 -2.96 -16.48 33.61
CA PRO A 271 -1.53 -16.77 33.63
C PRO A 271 -0.64 -15.52 33.74
N PHE A 272 -1.15 -14.33 33.35
CA PHE A 272 -0.41 -13.07 33.34
C PHE A 272 -1.18 -11.98 34.10
N PRO A 273 -1.07 -11.90 35.44
CA PRO A 273 -1.90 -11.03 36.27
C PRO A 273 -1.70 -9.53 36.00
N ASN A 274 -0.53 -9.12 35.48
CA ASN A 274 -0.21 -7.75 35.09
C ASN A 274 -0.23 -7.57 33.56
N LEU A 275 -1.13 -8.25 32.85
CA LEU A 275 -1.29 -8.16 31.41
C LEU A 275 -1.93 -6.83 30.98
N VAL A 276 -1.27 -6.11 30.06
CA VAL A 276 -1.77 -4.89 29.44
C VAL A 276 -1.81 -5.05 27.93
N THR A 277 -2.89 -4.60 27.29
CA THR A 277 -3.02 -4.59 25.82
C THR A 277 -2.72 -3.21 25.24
N LEU A 278 -1.87 -3.14 24.22
CA LEU A 278 -1.72 -1.96 23.36
C LEU A 278 -2.49 -2.20 22.06
N ILE A 279 -3.57 -1.47 21.81
CA ILE A 279 -4.37 -1.64 20.58
C ILE A 279 -4.00 -0.53 19.58
N HIS A 280 -3.42 -0.93 18.45
CA HIS A 280 -3.01 -0.01 17.40
C HIS A 280 -4.19 0.31 16.49
N VAL A 281 -4.63 1.58 16.51
CA VAL A 281 -5.78 2.05 15.72
C VAL A 281 -5.30 2.68 14.43
N ALA A 282 -5.78 2.18 13.29
CA ALA A 282 -5.50 2.79 11.99
C ALA A 282 -6.27 4.11 11.81
N SER A 283 -5.76 5.00 10.95
CA SER A 283 -6.39 6.29 10.62
C SER A 283 -7.66 6.12 9.78
N ASN A 284 -8.71 5.56 10.36
CA ASN A 284 -10.01 5.35 9.75
C ASN A 284 -11.10 5.57 10.82
N SER A 285 -12.00 6.52 10.57
CA SER A 285 -13.01 6.94 11.56
C SER A 285 -13.99 5.82 11.95
N GLN A 286 -14.32 4.93 11.01
CA GLN A 286 -15.19 3.79 11.29
C GLN A 286 -14.50 2.77 12.19
N VAL A 287 -13.20 2.52 11.94
CA VAL A 287 -12.36 1.64 12.76
C VAL A 287 -12.22 2.19 14.18
N ASP A 288 -11.90 3.47 14.30
CA ASP A 288 -11.76 4.14 15.60
C ASP A 288 -13.05 4.05 16.43
N HIS A 289 -14.19 4.36 15.80
CA HIS A 289 -15.49 4.25 16.45
C HIS A 289 -15.82 2.83 16.92
N TYR A 290 -15.55 1.82 16.07
CA TYR A 290 -15.82 0.42 16.40
C TYR A 290 -14.95 -0.09 17.56
N ILE A 291 -13.65 0.25 17.55
CA ILE A 291 -12.72 -0.12 18.62
C ILE A 291 -13.13 0.54 19.93
N GLY A 292 -13.45 1.84 19.91
CA GLY A 292 -13.90 2.58 21.10
C GLY A 292 -15.14 1.97 21.76
N LYS A 293 -16.09 1.47 20.96
CA LYS A 293 -17.26 0.74 21.48
C LYS A 293 -16.89 -0.61 22.09
N SER A 294 -16.03 -1.36 21.40
CA SER A 294 -15.63 -2.72 21.78
C SER A 294 -14.77 -2.76 23.04
N LEU A 295 -14.01 -1.69 23.31
CA LEU A 295 -13.14 -1.57 24.48
C LEU A 295 -13.88 -1.64 25.83
N ARG A 296 -15.17 -1.27 25.86
CA ARG A 296 -15.97 -1.32 27.09
C ARG A 296 -16.09 -2.74 27.68
N GLN A 297 -15.92 -3.76 26.84
CA GLN A 297 -16.01 -5.17 27.21
C GLN A 297 -14.64 -5.88 27.12
N TRP A 298 -13.55 -5.12 27.02
CA TRP A 298 -12.21 -5.71 26.93
C TRP A 298 -11.81 -6.34 28.28
N PRO A 299 -11.22 -7.55 28.30
CA PRO A 299 -11.05 -8.34 29.52
C PRO A 299 -9.91 -7.87 30.45
N VAL A 300 -8.98 -7.07 29.93
CA VAL A 300 -7.76 -6.58 30.59
C VAL A 300 -7.59 -5.07 30.37
N PRO A 301 -6.70 -4.35 31.09
CA PRO A 301 -6.39 -2.96 30.77
C PRO A 301 -5.92 -2.80 29.32
N ALA A 302 -6.49 -1.83 28.59
CA ALA A 302 -6.13 -1.57 27.21
C ALA A 302 -5.82 -0.09 26.98
N ILE A 303 -4.73 0.16 26.25
CA ILE A 303 -4.30 1.49 25.83
C ILE A 303 -4.44 1.59 24.32
N LEU A 304 -5.09 2.66 23.85
CA LEU A 304 -5.16 2.96 22.43
C LEU A 304 -3.89 3.65 21.97
N VAL A 305 -3.25 3.07 20.95
CA VAL A 305 -2.11 3.65 20.26
C VAL A 305 -2.60 4.22 18.93
N PRO A 306 -2.79 5.55 18.82
CA PRO A 306 -3.28 6.18 17.60
C PRO A 306 -2.23 6.12 16.48
N SER A 307 -2.68 5.98 15.23
CA SER A 307 -1.81 5.88 14.04
C SER A 307 -0.89 7.07 13.79
N GLY A 308 -1.14 8.22 14.42
CA GLY A 308 -0.39 9.46 14.18
C GLY A 308 0.99 9.52 14.83
N SER A 309 1.34 8.57 15.72
CA SER A 309 2.65 8.55 16.39
C SER A 309 3.46 7.32 16.00
N THR A 310 4.27 7.46 14.95
CA THR A 310 5.18 6.42 14.48
C THR A 310 6.12 5.96 15.59
N GLN A 311 6.72 6.90 16.33
CA GLN A 311 7.60 6.59 17.46
C GLN A 311 6.90 5.73 18.52
N LEU A 312 5.72 6.15 18.98
CA LEU A 312 4.94 5.41 19.98
C LEU A 312 4.57 3.99 19.52
N LYS A 313 4.26 3.83 18.23
CA LYS A 313 3.94 2.54 17.63
C LYS A 313 5.14 1.58 17.69
N TYR A 314 6.35 2.07 17.40
CA TYR A 314 7.55 1.23 17.43
C TYR A 314 8.09 1.03 18.85
N ASP A 315 7.99 2.03 19.73
CA ASP A 315 8.30 1.87 21.16
C ASP A 315 7.42 0.79 21.78
N ALA A 316 6.13 0.78 21.46
CA ALA A 316 5.17 -0.26 21.85
C ALA A 316 5.60 -1.67 21.37
N PHE A 317 6.02 -1.83 20.12
CA PHE A 317 6.54 -3.12 19.64
C PHE A 317 7.82 -3.55 20.36
N GLY A 318 8.68 -2.61 20.72
CA GLY A 318 9.95 -2.90 21.40
C GLY A 318 9.82 -3.47 22.82
N VAL A 319 8.63 -3.41 23.42
CA VAL A 319 8.36 -3.88 24.80
C VAL A 319 7.23 -4.91 24.88
N SER A 320 6.68 -5.36 23.75
CA SER A 320 5.48 -6.20 23.72
C SER A 320 5.64 -7.46 22.89
N LEU A 321 4.91 -8.52 23.27
CA LEU A 321 4.56 -9.59 22.33
C LEU A 321 3.44 -9.09 21.41
N SER A 322 3.37 -9.55 20.16
CA SER A 322 2.42 -8.98 19.21
C SER A 322 1.47 -9.99 18.57
N LEU A 323 0.20 -9.62 18.52
CA LEU A 323 -0.85 -10.33 17.79
C LEU A 323 -1.31 -9.48 16.61
N SER A 324 -1.13 -10.01 15.41
CA SER A 324 -1.51 -9.34 14.18
C SER A 324 -2.53 -10.16 13.39
N GLY A 325 -3.47 -9.47 12.74
CA GLY A 325 -4.22 -10.01 11.61
C GLY A 325 -3.36 -10.12 10.33
N TYR A 326 -4.04 -10.24 9.18
CA TYR A 326 -3.46 -10.61 7.88
C TYR A 326 -2.22 -9.83 7.37
N LEU A 327 -1.98 -8.58 7.79
CA LEU A 327 -0.94 -7.71 7.18
C LEU A 327 0.17 -7.20 8.12
N GLY A 328 0.09 -7.44 9.43
CA GLY A 328 1.11 -6.95 10.37
C GLY A 328 2.30 -7.91 10.60
N VAL A 329 2.26 -9.14 10.07
CA VAL A 329 3.31 -10.16 10.32
C VAL A 329 4.71 -9.69 9.89
N LEU A 330 4.84 -9.02 8.75
CA LEU A 330 6.13 -8.49 8.29
C LEU A 330 6.65 -7.36 9.18
N LEU A 331 5.76 -6.49 9.66
CA LEU A 331 6.10 -5.41 10.58
C LEU A 331 6.65 -5.96 11.90
N LEU A 332 6.02 -7.01 12.44
CA LEU A 332 6.44 -7.67 13.67
C LEU A 332 7.80 -8.34 13.52
N SER A 333 8.00 -9.08 12.43
CA SER A 333 9.28 -9.74 12.12
C SER A 333 10.43 -8.72 11.98
N LEU A 334 10.20 -7.59 11.31
CA LEU A 334 11.22 -6.54 11.14
C LEU A 334 11.54 -5.79 12.45
N CYS A 335 10.60 -5.75 13.40
CA CYS A 335 10.81 -5.17 14.73
C CYS A 335 11.49 -6.15 15.71
N GLY A 336 11.76 -7.40 15.29
CA GLY A 336 12.32 -8.43 16.16
C GLY A 336 11.34 -8.89 17.24
N VAL A 337 10.04 -8.71 17.03
CA VAL A 337 9.01 -9.19 17.95
C VAL A 337 8.71 -10.66 17.62
N PRO A 338 8.76 -11.59 18.60
CA PRO A 338 8.47 -13.00 18.40
C PRO A 338 7.07 -13.27 17.84
#